data_AF-A0A2I0NTH6-F1
#
_entry.id   AF-A0A2I0NTH6-F1
#
_cell.length_a   1.000
_cell.length_b   1.000
_cell.length_c   1.000
_cell.angle_alpha   90.00
_cell.angle_beta   90.00
_cell.angle_gamma   90.00
#
_symmetry.space_group_name_H-M   'P 1'
#
loop_
_entity.id
_entity.type
_entity.pdbx_description
1 polymer ?
#
loop_
_entity_poly.entity_id
_entity_poly.type
_entity_poly.pdbx_seq_one_letter_code
_entity_poly.pdbx_strand_id
1 'polypeptide(L)'
;MDILSIVLIIAGLCLFETITSIDNAIINAEVLSTMGERARRWFLLWGLIFAVFAVRGLLPWLIVWMSTPSLGPVGALTATFSSDPVVISAIEQSAPILLIGGGVFLIFLFFHWLFLEEKNFGLRGERYIATQGVWFFAIVAVLLAAIVWFALEKSPMIAFGAVIGSTAFFIVHGFRQNAESAEKKMLSG
;
A
#
# COMPACT_ATOMS: atom_id res chain seq x y z
N MET A 1 14.83 -6.73 -25.95
CA MET A 1 13.58 -5.95 -25.93
C MET A 1 13.46 -5.29 -27.29
N ASP A 2 12.39 -5.57 -28.03
CA ASP A 2 12.19 -4.98 -29.36
C ASP A 2 11.96 -3.47 -29.26
N ILE A 3 12.42 -2.68 -30.24
CA ILE A 3 12.27 -1.22 -30.24
C ILE A 3 10.81 -0.80 -30.03
N LEU A 4 9.86 -1.56 -30.60
CA LEU A 4 8.42 -1.38 -30.38
C LEU A 4 8.04 -1.49 -28.90
N SER A 5 8.56 -2.49 -28.18
CA SER A 5 8.28 -2.68 -26.75
C SER A 5 8.83 -1.53 -25.91
N ILE A 6 10.03 -1.03 -26.25
CA ILE A 6 10.64 0.12 -25.56
C ILE A 6 9.79 1.37 -25.77
N VAL A 7 9.37 1.65 -27.01
CA VAL A 7 8.54 2.81 -27.34
C VAL A 7 7.18 2.73 -26.64
N LEU A 8 6.55 1.56 -26.61
CA LEU A 8 5.28 1.35 -25.90
C LEU A 8 5.41 1.53 -24.39
N ILE A 9 6.49 1.02 -23.78
CA ILE A 9 6.74 1.20 -22.35
C ILE A 9 6.97 2.67 -22.03
N ILE A 10 7.82 3.37 -22.79
CA ILE A 10 8.11 4.80 -22.56
C ILE A 10 6.85 5.64 -22.75
N ALA A 11 6.10 5.43 -23.85
CA ALA A 11 4.87 6.16 -24.12
C ALA A 11 3.80 5.90 -23.04
N GLY A 12 3.64 4.63 -22.65
CA GLY A 12 2.71 4.23 -21.59
C GLY A 12 3.07 4.84 -20.24
N LEU A 13 4.35 4.79 -19.84
CA LEU A 13 4.83 5.40 -18.60
C LEU A 13 4.69 6.93 -18.62
N CYS A 14 5.00 7.58 -19.73
CA CYS A 14 4.86 9.03 -19.86
C CYS A 14 3.39 9.47 -19.73
N LEU A 15 2.48 8.74 -20.38
CA LEU A 15 1.03 8.98 -20.27
C LEU A 15 0.54 8.73 -18.84
N PHE A 16 0.91 7.59 -18.26
CA PHE A 16 0.53 7.21 -16.90
C PHE A 16 1.00 8.22 -15.86
N GLU A 17 2.28 8.62 -15.91
CA GLU A 17 2.85 9.61 -15.00
C GLU A 17 2.21 10.99 -15.17
N THR A 18 1.92 11.41 -16.40
CA THR A 18 1.28 12.71 -16.64
C THR A 18 -0.12 12.77 -16.00
N ILE A 19 -0.94 11.74 -16.20
CA ILE A 19 -2.28 11.68 -15.62
C ILE A 19 -2.21 11.60 -14.09
N THR A 20 -1.41 10.66 -13.57
CA THR A 20 -1.32 10.41 -12.12
C THR A 20 -0.68 11.59 -11.37
N SER A 21 0.25 12.30 -12.01
CA SER A 21 0.88 13.51 -11.44
C SER A 21 -0.13 14.65 -11.29
N ILE A 22 -0.97 14.89 -12.31
CA ILE A 22 -1.99 15.94 -12.28
C ILE A 22 -3.04 15.63 -11.21
N ASP A 23 -3.56 14.40 -11.17
CA ASP A 23 -4.57 14.00 -10.17
C ASP A 23 -4.04 14.14 -8.74
N ASN A 24 -2.82 13.67 -8.49
CA ASN A 24 -2.17 13.81 -7.19
C ASN A 24 -1.92 15.27 -6.80
N ALA A 25 -1.59 16.15 -7.76
CA ALA A 25 -1.38 17.57 -7.50
C ALA A 25 -2.71 18.28 -7.18
N ILE A 26 -3.77 17.97 -7.92
CA ILE A 26 -5.10 18.58 -7.75
C ILE A 26 -5.71 18.17 -6.41
N ILE A 27 -5.76 16.87 -6.10
CA ILE A 27 -6.38 16.38 -4.85
C ILE A 27 -5.65 16.94 -3.62
N ASN A 28 -4.32 16.95 -3.62
CA ASN A 28 -3.56 17.53 -2.51
C ASN A 28 -3.79 19.04 -2.38
N ALA A 29 -3.84 19.78 -3.50
CA ALA A 29 -4.11 21.21 -3.48
C ALA A 29 -5.52 21.53 -2.97
N GLU A 30 -6.52 20.74 -3.37
CA GLU A 30 -7.90 20.88 -2.92
C GLU A 30 -8.02 20.65 -1.42
N VAL A 31 -7.48 19.54 -0.90
CA VAL A 31 -7.49 19.26 0.54
C VAL A 31 -6.74 20.35 1.32
N LEU A 32 -5.57 20.81 0.85
CA LEU A 32 -4.81 21.89 1.49
C LEU A 32 -5.53 23.25 1.46
N SER A 33 -6.42 23.49 0.49
CA SER A 33 -7.19 24.72 0.38
C SER A 33 -8.29 24.84 1.43
N THR A 34 -8.83 23.69 1.88
CA THR A 34 -9.84 23.64 2.96
C THR A 34 -9.26 23.80 4.36
N MET A 35 -7.92 23.73 4.51
CA MET A 35 -7.24 23.80 5.80
C MET A 35 -6.88 25.25 6.18
N GLY A 36 -7.06 25.59 7.46
CA GLY A 36 -6.57 26.87 8.00
C GLY A 36 -5.05 27.03 7.86
N GLU A 37 -4.56 28.28 7.74
CA GLU A 37 -3.16 28.57 7.41
C GLU A 37 -2.12 27.90 8.33
N ARG A 38 -2.41 27.81 9.64
CA ARG A 38 -1.53 27.17 10.61
C ARG A 38 -1.46 25.64 10.40
N ALA A 39 -2.60 25.01 10.14
CA ALA A 39 -2.68 23.57 9.89
C ALA A 39 -1.99 23.21 8.56
N ARG A 40 -2.16 24.03 7.52
CA ARG A 40 -1.49 23.84 6.22
C ARG A 40 0.03 23.85 6.34
N ARG A 41 0.60 24.84 7.05
CA ARG A 41 2.05 24.91 7.27
C ARG A 41 2.57 23.75 8.11
N TRP A 42 1.83 23.35 9.14
CA TRP A 42 2.20 22.22 9.99
C TRP A 42 2.20 20.91 9.19
N PHE A 43 1.13 20.65 8.42
CA PHE A 43 1.01 19.47 7.56
C PHE A 43 2.11 19.41 6.50
N LEU A 44 2.41 20.52 5.82
CA LEU A 44 3.47 20.53 4.81
C LEU A 44 4.86 20.31 5.43
N LEU A 45 5.14 20.90 6.60
CA LEU A 45 6.45 20.77 7.24
C LEU A 45 6.66 19.36 7.80
N TRP A 46 5.72 18.86 8.61
CA TRP A 46 5.82 17.53 9.20
C TRP A 46 5.58 16.42 8.18
N GLY A 47 4.67 16.62 7.24
CA GLY A 47 4.40 15.68 6.15
C GLY A 47 5.61 15.51 5.25
N LEU A 48 6.29 16.59 4.86
CA LEU A 48 7.52 16.51 4.07
C LEU A 48 8.64 15.81 4.86
N ILE A 49 8.86 16.19 6.13
CA ILE A 49 9.89 15.58 6.97
C ILE A 49 9.62 14.07 7.12
N PHE A 50 8.37 13.68 7.40
CA PHE A 50 8.02 12.27 7.53
C PHE A 50 8.19 11.51 6.20
N ALA A 51 7.70 12.06 5.08
CA ALA A 51 7.81 11.42 3.78
C ALA A 51 9.27 11.22 3.34
N VAL A 52 10.15 12.20 3.61
CA VAL A 52 11.56 12.11 3.20
C VAL A 52 12.37 11.31 4.21
N PHE A 53 12.33 11.63 5.50
CA PHE A 53 13.20 10.99 6.48
C PHE A 53 12.67 9.64 6.97
N ALA A 54 11.38 9.52 7.24
CA ALA A 54 10.82 8.25 7.71
C ALA A 54 10.63 7.26 6.54
N VAL A 55 9.90 7.67 5.49
CA VAL A 55 9.54 6.73 4.40
C VAL A 55 10.72 6.46 3.46
N ARG A 56 11.52 7.47 3.08
CA ARG A 56 12.69 7.24 2.21
C ARG A 56 13.99 6.93 2.94
N GLY A 57 14.14 7.32 4.20
CA GLY A 57 15.34 7.07 4.98
C GLY A 57 15.19 5.86 5.91
N LEU A 58 14.36 6.02 6.93
CA LEU A 58 14.22 5.06 8.02
C LEU A 58 13.68 3.72 7.54
N LEU A 59 12.66 3.71 6.68
CA LEU A 59 12.00 2.48 6.24
C LEU A 59 12.93 1.59 5.40
N PRO A 60 13.66 2.07 4.37
CA PRO A 60 14.68 1.27 3.68
C PRO A 60 15.79 0.79 4.61
N TRP A 61 16.26 1.66 5.51
CA TRP A 61 17.28 1.27 6.50
C TRP A 61 16.80 0.14 7.42
N LEU A 62 15.56 0.22 7.91
CA LEU A 62 14.95 -0.78 8.78
C LEU A 62 14.78 -2.11 8.04
N ILE A 63 14.38 -2.08 6.77
CA ILE A 63 14.32 -3.27 5.91
C ILE A 63 15.70 -3.94 5.79
N VAL A 64 16.75 -3.17 5.47
CA VAL A 64 18.12 -3.69 5.34
C VAL A 64 18.63 -4.26 6.67
N TRP A 65 18.37 -3.56 7.78
CA TRP A 65 18.78 -4.00 9.11
C TRP A 65 18.10 -5.32 9.53
N MET A 66 16.80 -5.47 9.29
CA MET A 66 16.08 -6.73 9.56
C MET A 66 16.52 -7.86 8.63
N SER A 67 16.83 -7.55 7.38
CA SER A 67 17.27 -8.54 6.38
C SER A 67 18.69 -9.03 6.60
N THR A 68 19.58 -8.20 7.16
CA THR A 68 21.00 -8.53 7.34
C THR A 68 21.46 -8.19 8.76
N PRO A 69 21.13 -9.02 9.76
CA PRO A 69 21.47 -8.75 11.16
C PRO A 69 22.98 -8.67 11.43
N SER A 70 23.81 -9.25 10.56
CA SER A 70 25.27 -9.34 10.71
C SER A 70 26.01 -8.00 10.54
N LEU A 71 25.40 -7.01 9.87
CA LEU A 71 26.03 -5.70 9.62
C LEU A 71 25.90 -4.72 10.81
N GLY A 72 25.01 -4.99 11.76
CA GLY A 72 24.67 -4.06 12.84
C GLY A 72 23.97 -2.78 12.34
N PRO A 73 23.39 -1.95 13.24
CA PRO A 73 22.58 -0.78 12.84
C PRO A 73 23.39 0.29 12.10
N VAL A 74 24.66 0.49 12.46
CA VAL A 74 25.55 1.46 11.81
C VAL A 74 26.03 0.95 10.45
N GLY A 75 26.37 -0.35 10.35
CA GLY A 75 26.75 -0.96 9.08
C GLY A 75 25.60 -1.00 8.08
N ALA A 76 24.38 -1.28 8.53
CA ALA A 76 23.19 -1.19 7.67
C ALA A 76 22.93 0.24 7.17
N LEU A 77 23.21 1.27 7.98
CA LEU A 77 23.07 2.67 7.56
C LEU A 77 24.11 3.04 6.50
N THR A 78 25.38 2.74 6.75
CA THR A 78 26.44 3.00 5.76
C THR A 78 26.20 2.22 4.47
N ALA A 79 25.72 0.99 4.58
CA ALA A 79 25.41 0.12 3.44
C ALA A 79 24.15 0.60 2.67
N THR A 80 23.19 1.26 3.32
CA THR A 80 22.04 1.88 2.61
C THR A 80 22.47 3.08 1.77
N PHE A 81 23.52 3.80 2.19
CA PHE A 81 24.04 4.99 1.48
C PHE A 81 25.20 4.69 0.53
N SER A 82 25.90 3.56 0.72
CA SER A 82 26.90 3.07 -0.23
C SER A 82 26.20 2.10 -1.17
N SER A 83 26.45 2.21 -2.48
CA SER A 83 25.90 1.28 -3.48
C SER A 83 26.55 -0.11 -3.40
N ASP A 84 26.60 -0.68 -2.20
CA ASP A 84 27.27 -1.93 -1.91
C ASP A 84 26.42 -3.08 -2.47
N PRO A 85 26.97 -3.96 -3.32
CA PRO A 85 26.24 -5.10 -3.90
C PRO A 85 25.58 -5.99 -2.85
N VAL A 86 26.10 -6.03 -1.62
CA VAL A 86 25.48 -6.77 -0.50
C VAL A 86 24.10 -6.20 -0.17
N VAL A 87 23.93 -4.88 -0.21
CA VAL A 87 22.65 -4.20 0.11
C VAL A 87 21.63 -4.43 -0.98
N ILE A 88 22.06 -4.36 -2.24
CA ILE A 88 21.20 -4.64 -3.39
C ILE A 88 20.68 -6.08 -3.29
N SER A 89 21.55 -7.04 -2.99
CA SER A 89 21.15 -8.45 -2.84
C SER A 89 20.23 -8.68 -1.64
N ALA A 90 20.43 -7.97 -0.52
CA ALA A 90 19.55 -8.05 0.65
C ALA A 90 18.17 -7.45 0.36
N ILE A 91 18.12 -6.33 -0.37
CA ILE A 91 16.87 -5.72 -0.83
C ILE A 91 16.15 -6.65 -1.80
N GLU A 92 16.84 -7.25 -2.77
CA GLU A 92 16.25 -8.21 -3.70
C GLU A 92 15.71 -9.46 -3.00
N GLN A 93 16.37 -9.95 -1.95
CA GLN A 93 15.89 -11.09 -1.15
C GLN A 93 14.68 -10.72 -0.28
N SER A 94 14.61 -9.49 0.22
CA SER A 94 13.52 -9.02 1.08
C SER A 94 12.32 -8.46 0.31
N ALA A 95 12.52 -8.03 -0.93
CA ALA A 95 11.49 -7.45 -1.77
C ALA A 95 10.27 -8.38 -1.94
N PRO A 96 10.40 -9.70 -2.20
CA PRO A 96 9.24 -10.58 -2.31
C PRO A 96 8.32 -10.58 -1.09
N ILE A 97 8.89 -10.50 0.11
CA ILE A 97 8.13 -10.52 1.38
C ILE A 97 7.38 -9.19 1.58
N LEU A 98 8.02 -8.07 1.26
CA LEU A 98 7.39 -6.74 1.34
C LEU A 98 6.30 -6.56 0.29
N LEU A 99 6.59 -6.98 -0.95
CA LEU A 99 5.68 -6.86 -2.08
C LEU A 99 4.45 -7.72 -1.91
N ILE A 100 4.57 -8.94 -1.37
CA ILE A 100 3.38 -9.79 -1.16
C ILE A 100 2.49 -9.24 -0.04
N GLY A 101 3.07 -8.69 1.04
CA GLY A 101 2.29 -8.07 2.11
C GLY A 101 1.51 -6.85 1.62
N GLY A 102 2.18 -5.92 0.93
CA GLY A 102 1.52 -4.77 0.32
C GLY A 102 0.52 -5.17 -0.78
N GLY A 103 0.86 -6.17 -1.59
CA GLY A 103 0.01 -6.68 -2.66
C GLY A 103 -1.29 -7.28 -2.14
N VAL A 104 -1.23 -8.13 -1.11
CA VAL A 104 -2.44 -8.70 -0.46
C VAL A 104 -3.32 -7.60 0.12
N PHE A 105 -2.71 -6.61 0.80
CA PHE A 105 -3.44 -5.45 1.32
C PHE A 105 -4.19 -4.70 0.21
N LEU A 106 -3.53 -4.40 -0.91
CA LEU A 106 -4.14 -3.69 -2.03
C LEU A 106 -5.23 -4.51 -2.74
N ILE A 107 -5.04 -5.82 -2.88
CA ILE A 107 -6.08 -6.72 -3.42
C ILE A 107 -7.31 -6.70 -2.52
N PHE A 108 -7.11 -6.77 -1.21
CA PHE A 108 -8.21 -6.73 -0.24
C PHE A 108 -8.94 -5.39 -0.29
N LEU A 109 -8.19 -4.28 -0.38
CA LEU A 109 -8.74 -2.95 -0.55
C LEU A 109 -9.56 -2.83 -1.84
N PHE A 110 -9.07 -3.39 -2.95
CA PHE A 110 -9.81 -3.44 -4.21
C PHE A 110 -11.11 -4.23 -4.09
N PHE A 111 -11.09 -5.42 -3.47
CA PHE A 111 -12.29 -6.21 -3.27
C PHE A 111 -13.27 -5.58 -2.29
N HIS A 112 -12.77 -4.89 -1.26
CA HIS A 112 -13.59 -4.12 -0.34
C HIS A 112 -14.29 -3.00 -1.09
N TRP A 113 -13.54 -2.22 -1.88
CA TRP A 113 -14.13 -1.22 -2.75
C TRP A 113 -15.12 -1.84 -3.71
N LEU A 114 -14.85 -3.03 -4.29
CA LEU A 114 -15.74 -3.71 -5.23
C LEU A 114 -17.08 -4.13 -4.63
N PHE A 115 -17.07 -4.71 -3.44
CA PHE A 115 -18.23 -5.39 -2.85
C PHE A 115 -18.96 -4.59 -1.76
N LEU A 116 -18.26 -3.74 -1.03
CA LEU A 116 -18.78 -3.10 0.20
C LEU A 116 -18.96 -1.59 0.08
N GLU A 117 -18.19 -0.91 -0.77
CA GLU A 117 -18.30 0.54 -0.92
C GLU A 117 -19.50 0.90 -1.81
N GLU A 118 -20.34 1.84 -1.37
CA GLU A 118 -21.47 2.35 -2.16
C GLU A 118 -20.95 3.17 -3.35
N LYS A 119 -21.38 2.81 -4.56
CA LYS A 119 -20.96 3.47 -5.81
C LYS A 119 -22.13 4.00 -6.60
N ASN A 120 -21.88 5.09 -7.32
CA ASN A 120 -22.76 5.51 -8.40
C ASN A 120 -22.58 4.55 -9.58
N PHE A 121 -23.50 3.59 -9.70
CA PHE A 121 -23.45 2.53 -10.70
C PHE A 121 -23.52 3.10 -12.12
N GLY A 122 -22.42 3.01 -12.86
CA GLY A 122 -22.32 3.45 -14.25
C GLY A 122 -22.49 2.30 -15.25
N LEU A 123 -22.26 1.06 -14.81
CA LEU A 123 -22.26 -0.14 -15.66
C LEU A 123 -23.40 -1.11 -15.30
N ARG A 124 -23.96 -1.78 -16.33
CA ARG A 124 -24.99 -2.83 -16.19
C ARG A 124 -24.40 -4.07 -15.52
N GLY A 125 -24.54 -4.17 -14.19
CA GLY A 125 -24.14 -5.35 -13.40
C GLY A 125 -23.63 -5.03 -11.98
N GLU A 126 -23.17 -3.81 -11.73
CA GLU A 126 -22.58 -3.42 -10.44
C GLU A 126 -23.58 -3.48 -9.27
N ARG A 127 -24.88 -3.27 -9.53
CA ARG A 127 -25.93 -3.35 -8.51
C ARG A 127 -26.10 -4.76 -7.93
N TYR A 128 -25.83 -5.81 -8.73
CA TYR A 128 -25.88 -7.21 -8.28
C TYR A 128 -24.66 -7.55 -7.42
N ILE A 129 -23.48 -7.03 -7.78
CA ILE A 129 -22.24 -7.23 -7.02
C ILE A 129 -22.33 -6.55 -5.65
N ALA A 130 -22.85 -5.32 -5.59
CA ALA A 130 -23.05 -4.60 -4.33
C ALA A 130 -24.08 -5.28 -3.40
N THR A 131 -25.10 -5.97 -3.95
CA THR A 131 -26.05 -6.74 -3.13
C THR A 131 -25.46 -8.03 -2.56
N GLN A 132 -24.32 -8.48 -3.09
CA GLN A 132 -23.60 -9.68 -2.63
C GLN A 132 -22.45 -9.34 -1.66
N GLY A 133 -22.46 -8.18 -0.99
CA GLY A 133 -21.40 -7.75 -0.07
C GLY A 133 -21.00 -8.78 1.00
N VAL A 134 -21.90 -9.69 1.38
CA VAL A 134 -21.63 -10.82 2.29
C VAL A 134 -20.54 -11.76 1.75
N TRP A 135 -20.44 -11.92 0.43
CA TRP A 135 -19.45 -12.78 -0.22
C TRP A 135 -18.04 -12.21 -0.19
N PHE A 136 -17.87 -10.92 0.14
CA PHE A 136 -16.55 -10.31 0.26
C PHE A 136 -15.64 -11.17 1.15
N PHE A 137 -16.05 -11.42 2.40
CA PHE A 137 -15.24 -12.18 3.36
C PHE A 137 -14.90 -13.59 2.87
N ALA A 138 -15.84 -14.26 2.19
CA ALA A 138 -15.60 -15.59 1.62
C ALA A 138 -14.55 -15.54 0.49
N ILE A 139 -14.66 -14.57 -0.43
CA ILE A 139 -13.76 -14.42 -1.56
C ILE A 139 -12.35 -14.07 -1.09
N VAL A 140 -12.18 -13.05 -0.23
CA VAL A 140 -10.85 -12.70 0.27
C VAL A 140 -10.24 -13.79 1.15
N ALA A 141 -11.04 -14.58 1.88
CA ALA A 141 -10.53 -15.72 2.64
C ALA A 141 -10.01 -16.85 1.73
N VAL A 142 -10.78 -17.23 0.69
CA VAL A 142 -10.35 -18.23 -0.30
C VAL A 142 -9.10 -17.75 -1.06
N LEU A 143 -9.10 -16.48 -1.45
CA LEU A 143 -7.98 -15.86 -2.16
C LEU A 143 -6.72 -15.82 -1.27
N LEU A 144 -6.84 -15.46 0.01
CA LEU A 144 -5.73 -15.52 0.95
C LEU A 144 -5.20 -16.94 1.11
N ALA A 145 -6.08 -17.92 1.25
CA ALA A 145 -5.69 -19.33 1.36
C ALA A 145 -4.88 -19.78 0.13
N ALA A 146 -5.33 -19.41 -1.08
CA ALA A 146 -4.62 -19.69 -2.32
C ALA A 146 -3.26 -18.98 -2.37
N ILE A 147 -3.19 -17.69 -2.03
CA ILE A 147 -1.93 -16.93 -2.00
C ILE A 147 -0.95 -17.55 -1.00
N VAL A 148 -1.41 -17.88 0.20
CA VAL A 148 -0.59 -18.51 1.24
C VAL A 148 -0.11 -19.89 0.79
N TRP A 149 -0.96 -20.69 0.15
CA TRP A 149 -0.57 -21.99 -0.41
C TRP A 149 0.62 -21.87 -1.37
N PHE A 150 0.51 -21.02 -2.38
CA PHE A 150 1.60 -20.79 -3.35
C PHE A 150 2.82 -20.10 -2.73
N ALA A 151 2.63 -19.26 -1.72
CA ALA A 151 3.72 -18.59 -1.02
C ALA A 151 4.53 -19.57 -0.15
N LEU A 152 3.86 -20.52 0.50
CA LEU A 152 4.50 -21.56 1.32
C LEU A 152 5.44 -22.45 0.50
N GLU A 153 5.11 -22.73 -0.76
CA GLU A 153 5.98 -23.47 -1.68
C GLU A 153 7.30 -22.73 -1.96
N LYS A 154 7.30 -21.38 -1.92
CA LYS A 154 8.50 -20.57 -2.13
C LYS A 154 9.29 -20.33 -0.85
N SER A 155 8.66 -19.76 0.17
CA SER A 155 9.26 -19.62 1.48
C SER A 155 8.22 -19.30 2.56
N PRO A 156 8.38 -19.81 3.79
CA PRO A 156 7.48 -19.50 4.91
C PRO A 156 7.39 -18.00 5.23
N MET A 157 8.49 -17.24 5.02
CA MET A 157 8.52 -15.79 5.24
C MET A 157 7.64 -15.02 4.25
N ILE A 158 7.58 -15.44 2.99
CA ILE A 158 6.68 -14.83 1.99
C ILE A 158 5.23 -15.10 2.37
N ALA A 159 4.90 -16.32 2.80
CA ALA A 159 3.56 -16.65 3.27
C ALA A 159 3.17 -15.83 4.51
N PHE A 160 4.10 -15.66 5.45
CA PHE A 160 3.90 -14.79 6.61
C PHE A 160 3.65 -13.32 6.20
N GLY A 161 4.38 -12.81 5.20
CA GLY A 161 4.15 -11.48 4.62
C GLY A 161 2.72 -11.31 4.10
N ALA A 162 2.17 -12.32 3.41
CA ALA A 162 0.79 -12.30 2.93
C ALA A 162 -0.22 -12.20 4.09
N VAL A 163 -0.01 -12.96 5.17
CA VAL A 163 -0.87 -12.90 6.36
C VAL A 163 -0.77 -11.54 7.05
N ILE A 164 0.42 -10.96 7.19
CA ILE A 164 0.60 -9.60 7.72
C ILE A 164 -0.19 -8.59 6.89
N GLY A 165 -0.09 -8.65 5.56
CA GLY A 165 -0.84 -7.77 4.65
C GLY A 165 -2.35 -7.84 4.86
N SER A 166 -2.89 -9.06 4.94
CA SER A 166 -4.32 -9.28 5.24
C SER A 166 -4.73 -8.78 6.63
N THR A 167 -3.88 -8.97 7.63
CA THR A 167 -4.12 -8.56 9.01
C THR A 167 -4.16 -7.04 9.11
N ALA A 168 -3.19 -6.36 8.50
CA ALA A 168 -3.16 -4.90 8.43
C ALA A 168 -4.43 -4.34 7.78
N PHE A 169 -4.92 -4.98 6.71
CA PHE A 169 -6.19 -4.60 6.08
C PHE A 169 -7.37 -4.68 7.05
N PHE A 170 -7.57 -5.82 7.71
CA PHE A 170 -8.69 -6.00 8.64
C PHE A 170 -8.61 -5.09 9.86
N ILE A 171 -7.41 -4.82 10.37
CA ILE A 171 -7.20 -3.87 11.47
C ILE A 171 -7.64 -2.46 11.04
N VAL A 172 -7.11 -1.95 9.93
CA VAL A 172 -7.44 -0.60 9.43
C VAL A 172 -8.94 -0.48 9.13
N HIS A 173 -9.50 -1.48 8.46
CA HIS A 173 -10.93 -1.53 8.16
C HIS A 173 -11.78 -1.55 9.45
N GLY A 174 -11.43 -2.40 10.41
CA GLY A 174 -12.13 -2.51 11.69
C GLY A 174 -12.10 -1.21 12.50
N PHE A 175 -10.95 -0.52 12.53
CA PHE A 175 -10.84 0.79 13.17
C PHE A 175 -11.72 1.84 12.48
N ARG A 176 -11.75 1.87 11.14
CA ARG A 176 -12.58 2.82 10.38
C ARG A 176 -14.07 2.61 10.68
N GLN A 177 -14.53 1.36 10.61
CA GLN A 177 -15.93 1.01 10.88
C GLN A 177 -16.35 1.30 12.32
N ASN A 178 -15.45 1.07 13.28
CA ASN A 178 -15.69 1.39 14.68
C ASN A 178 -15.76 2.91 14.92
N ALA A 179 -14.89 3.68 14.26
CA ALA A 179 -14.91 5.15 14.34
C ALA A 179 -16.22 5.73 13.77
N GLU A 180 -16.65 5.29 12.59
CA GLU A 180 -17.93 5.69 11.99
C GLU A 180 -19.13 5.33 12.89
N SER A 181 -19.10 4.14 13.49
CA SER A 181 -20.15 3.69 14.41
C SER A 181 -20.18 4.52 15.70
N ALA A 182 -19.02 4.92 16.20
CA ALA A 182 -18.90 5.79 17.37
C ALA A 182 -19.40 7.21 17.07
N GLU A 183 -19.04 7.78 15.91
CA GLU A 183 -19.51 9.08 15.46
C GLU A 183 -21.04 9.14 15.34
N LYS A 184 -21.65 8.12 14.72
CA LYS A 184 -23.12 8.02 14.62
C LYS A 184 -23.78 8.00 16.00
N LYS A 185 -23.20 7.28 16.98
CA LYS A 185 -23.73 7.24 18.35
C LYS A 185 -23.64 8.60 19.04
N MET A 186 -22.57 9.34 18.83
CA MET A 186 -22.37 10.69 19.41
C MET A 186 -23.30 11.74 18.80
N LEU A 187 -23.66 11.60 17.52
CA LEU A 187 -24.60 12.50 16.84
C LEU A 187 -26.07 12.15 17.14
N SER A 188 -26.35 10.91 17.56
CA SER A 188 -27.71 10.43 17.87
C SER A 188 -28.11 10.50 19.35
N GLY A 189 -27.19 10.90 20.24
CA GLY A 189 -27.42 11.05 21.68
C GLY A 189 -27.44 12.52 22.10
#